data_AF-A0A0L8GLP8-F1
#
_entry.id   AF-A0A0L8GLP8-F1
#
_cell.length_a   1.000
_cell.length_b   1.000
_cell.length_c   1.000
_cell.angle_alpha   90.00
_cell.angle_beta   90.00
_cell.angle_gamma   90.00
#
_symmetry.space_group_name_H-M   'P 1'
#
loop_
_entity.id
_entity.type
_entity.pdbx_description
1 polymer ?
#
loop_
_entity_poly.entity_id
_entity_poly.type
_entity_poly.pdbx_seq_one_letter_code
_entity_poly.pdbx_strand_id
1 'polypeptide(L)'
;MSLFHFTRPDAMEVLLLTLTTIMAVTSDQKFDDAYYNRLEPGYSYGYLQTPPTQQFSIVSSALQCAVIALNSQSEFITYNNVSHVCKNYSPKNIMTVVSTNDRNEISFYRSK
;
A
#
# COMPACT_ATOMS: atom_id res chain seq x y z
N MET A 1 5.11 37.72 -34.51
CA MET A 1 4.75 36.32 -34.22
C MET A 1 5.93 35.69 -33.51
N SER A 2 5.82 35.46 -32.19
CA SER A 2 6.87 34.82 -31.39
C SER A 2 6.75 33.30 -31.59
N LEU A 3 7.69 32.71 -32.31
CA LEU A 3 7.86 31.26 -32.38
C LEU A 3 8.52 30.80 -31.08
N PHE A 4 7.69 30.34 -30.13
CA PHE A 4 8.17 29.60 -28.97
C PHE A 4 8.82 28.31 -29.47
N HIS A 5 10.16 28.27 -29.43
CA HIS A 5 10.92 27.05 -29.61
C HIS A 5 10.63 26.16 -28.41
N PHE A 6 9.78 25.16 -28.59
CA PHE A 6 9.65 24.06 -27.63
C PHE A 6 10.98 23.31 -27.60
N THR A 7 11.81 23.64 -26.62
CA THR A 7 12.98 22.85 -26.25
C THR A 7 12.49 21.47 -25.80
N ARG A 8 13.01 20.44 -26.47
CA ARG A 8 12.69 19.00 -26.32
C ARG A 8 12.81 18.34 -24.92
N PRO A 9 13.39 18.92 -23.84
CA PRO A 9 13.43 18.24 -22.54
C PRO A 9 12.07 18.15 -21.82
N ASP A 10 11.30 19.23 -21.79
CA ASP A 10 10.07 19.31 -20.97
C ASP A 10 8.99 18.31 -21.43
N ALA A 11 8.86 18.12 -22.73
CA ALA A 11 7.89 17.15 -23.27
C ALA A 11 8.27 15.70 -22.91
N MET A 12 9.57 15.37 -22.82
CA MET A 12 10.01 14.06 -22.37
C MET A 12 9.80 13.87 -20.87
N GLU A 13 10.07 14.89 -20.05
CA GLU A 13 9.83 14.82 -18.61
C GLU A 13 8.35 14.62 -18.30
N VAL A 14 7.45 15.40 -18.93
CA VAL A 14 6.00 15.24 -18.76
C VAL A 14 5.52 13.86 -19.24
N LEU A 15 6.07 13.33 -20.34
CA LEU A 15 5.73 12.00 -20.83
C LEU A 15 6.20 10.89 -19.88
N LEU A 16 7.41 11.02 -19.30
CA LEU A 16 7.94 10.08 -18.31
C LEU A 16 7.16 10.13 -17.00
N LEU A 17 6.79 11.32 -16.53
CA LEU A 17 5.97 11.52 -15.34
C LEU A 17 4.56 10.94 -15.50
N THR A 18 3.96 11.11 -16.68
CA THR A 18 2.63 10.54 -16.98
C THR A 18 2.69 9.01 -17.11
N LEU A 19 3.72 8.45 -17.74
CA LEU A 19 3.86 7.01 -17.86
C LEU A 19 4.11 6.33 -16.50
N THR A 20 4.93 6.94 -15.64
CA THR A 20 5.20 6.44 -14.28
C THR A 20 3.98 6.53 -13.38
N THR A 21 3.19 7.60 -13.46
CA THR A 21 1.92 7.69 -12.73
C THR A 21 0.89 6.68 -13.21
N ILE A 22 0.75 6.46 -14.53
CA ILE A 22 -0.17 5.43 -15.06
C ILE A 22 0.26 4.02 -14.61
N MET A 23 1.56 3.69 -14.65
CA MET A 23 2.05 2.40 -14.18
C MET A 23 1.86 2.20 -12.67
N ALA A 24 2.08 3.23 -11.86
CA ALA A 24 1.81 3.18 -10.43
C ALA A 24 0.32 2.94 -10.14
N VAL A 25 -0.57 3.70 -10.79
CA VAL A 25 -2.03 3.57 -10.64
C VAL A 25 -2.51 2.18 -11.07
N THR A 26 -2.04 1.66 -12.20
CA THR A 26 -2.43 0.31 -12.66
C THR A 26 -1.89 -0.82 -11.78
N SER A 27 -0.72 -0.64 -11.18
CA SER A 27 -0.15 -1.60 -10.22
C SER A 27 -0.93 -1.62 -8.90
N ASP A 28 -1.28 -0.45 -8.38
CA ASP A 28 -2.06 -0.32 -7.14
C ASP A 28 -3.48 -0.84 -7.33
N GLN A 29 -4.09 -0.58 -8.50
CA GLN A 29 -5.42 -1.09 -8.82
C GLN A 29 -5.44 -2.62 -9.02
N LYS A 30 -4.41 -3.19 -9.65
CA LYS A 30 -4.26 -4.66 -9.78
C LYS A 30 -4.01 -5.34 -8.44
N PHE A 31 -3.34 -4.66 -7.52
CA PHE A 31 -3.15 -5.11 -6.14
C PHE A 31 -4.49 -5.13 -5.37
N ASP A 32 -5.24 -4.04 -5.47
CA ASP A 32 -6.54 -3.85 -4.80
C ASP A 32 -7.60 -4.86 -5.30
N ASP A 33 -7.52 -5.30 -6.56
CA ASP A 33 -8.52 -6.19 -7.16
C ASP A 33 -8.17 -7.70 -7.09
N ALA A 34 -6.88 -8.07 -7.06
CA ALA A 34 -6.48 -9.49 -7.25
C ALA A 34 -6.22 -10.29 -5.96
N TYR A 35 -5.78 -9.64 -4.87
CA TYR A 35 -5.31 -10.37 -3.68
C TYR A 35 -5.75 -9.76 -2.35
N TYR A 36 -5.79 -8.43 -2.26
CA TYR A 36 -6.19 -7.71 -1.07
C TYR A 36 -7.04 -6.52 -1.45
N ASN A 37 -8.15 -6.32 -0.76
CA ASN A 37 -8.95 -5.11 -0.87
C ASN A 37 -8.47 -4.08 0.15
N ARG A 38 -8.52 -2.81 -0.23
CA ARG A 38 -8.20 -1.69 0.65
C ARG A 38 -9.32 -1.43 1.68
N LEU A 39 -8.93 -1.23 2.93
CA LEU A 39 -9.81 -0.74 3.99
C LEU A 39 -10.01 0.77 3.84
N GLU A 40 -11.19 1.28 4.21
CA GLU A 40 -11.49 2.70 4.12
C GLU A 40 -10.46 3.57 4.87
N PRO A 41 -10.08 4.74 4.31
CA PRO A 41 -9.19 5.68 4.97
C PRO A 41 -9.69 6.07 6.37
N GLY A 42 -8.77 6.19 7.32
CA GLY A 42 -9.08 6.49 8.72
C GLY A 42 -9.31 5.26 9.60
N TYR A 43 -9.22 4.05 9.03
CA TYR A 43 -9.30 2.79 9.76
C TYR A 43 -8.04 1.94 9.58
N SER A 44 -7.76 1.10 10.57
CA SER A 44 -6.65 0.14 10.60
C SER A 44 -7.01 -1.09 11.43
N TYR A 45 -6.07 -2.01 11.63
CA TYR A 45 -6.25 -3.24 12.40
C TYR A 45 -5.51 -3.21 13.74
N GLY A 46 -6.26 -3.43 14.81
CA GLY A 46 -5.76 -3.63 16.17
C GLY A 46 -6.01 -5.06 16.65
N TYR A 47 -5.24 -5.51 17.64
CA TYR A 47 -5.46 -6.81 18.27
C TYR A 47 -6.61 -6.72 19.27
N LEU A 48 -7.55 -7.68 19.23
CA LEU A 48 -8.60 -7.83 20.24
C LEU A 48 -8.06 -8.42 21.56
N GLN A 49 -6.92 -9.12 21.49
CA GLN A 49 -6.23 -9.73 22.62
C GLN A 49 -4.84 -9.11 22.78
N THR A 50 -4.09 -9.52 23.83
CA THR A 50 -2.70 -9.10 24.01
C THR A 50 -1.92 -9.33 22.71
N PRO A 51 -1.33 -8.27 22.12
CA PRO A 51 -0.59 -8.40 20.87
C PRO A 51 0.54 -9.42 21.06
N PRO A 52 0.69 -10.43 20.19
CA PRO A 52 1.95 -11.14 20.11
C PRO A 52 3.06 -10.17 19.73
N THR A 53 4.32 -10.55 19.95
CA THR A 53 5.48 -9.76 19.54
C THR A 53 5.32 -9.34 18.08
N GLN A 54 5.08 -8.05 17.86
CA GLN A 54 4.75 -7.54 16.52
C GLN A 54 5.98 -7.67 15.64
N GLN A 55 5.89 -8.51 14.61
CA GLN A 55 6.92 -8.58 13.59
C GLN A 55 6.57 -7.57 12.49
N PHE A 56 7.43 -6.57 12.37
CA PHE A 56 7.37 -5.58 11.31
C PHE A 56 8.49 -5.84 10.31
N SER A 57 8.20 -5.58 9.04
CA SER A 57 9.19 -5.60 7.97
C SER A 57 9.28 -4.21 7.35
N ILE A 58 10.47 -3.77 6.97
CA ILE A 58 10.65 -2.57 6.16
C ILE A 58 10.66 -2.99 4.69
N VAL A 59 9.71 -2.49 3.91
CA VAL A 59 9.51 -2.87 2.49
C VAL A 59 9.19 -1.66 1.62
N SER A 60 9.64 -1.69 0.37
CA SER A 60 9.60 -0.54 -0.52
C SER A 60 8.20 -0.21 -1.06
N SER A 61 7.23 -1.11 -0.91
CA SER A 61 5.86 -0.90 -1.39
C SER A 61 4.82 -1.78 -0.67
N ALA A 62 3.55 -1.36 -0.74
CA ALA A 62 2.41 -2.16 -0.28
C ALA A 62 2.32 -3.50 -1.02
N LEU A 63 2.65 -3.54 -2.31
CA LEU A 63 2.73 -4.77 -3.11
C LEU A 63 3.71 -5.78 -2.51
N GLN A 64 4.90 -5.32 -2.12
CA GLN A 64 5.89 -6.19 -1.48
C GLN A 64 5.40 -6.68 -0.10
N CYS A 65 4.70 -5.83 0.65
CA CYS A 65 4.05 -6.22 1.90
C CYS A 65 3.03 -7.35 1.70
N ALA A 66 2.17 -7.26 0.68
CA ALA A 66 1.19 -8.32 0.40
C ALA A 66 1.84 -9.61 -0.08
N VAL A 67 2.90 -9.57 -0.89
CA VAL A 67 3.58 -10.79 -1.32
C VAL A 67 4.12 -11.57 -0.11
N ILE A 68 4.70 -10.87 0.87
CA ILE A 68 5.14 -11.48 2.14
C ILE A 68 3.94 -12.04 2.91
N ALA A 69 2.84 -11.29 2.96
CA ALA A 69 1.62 -11.68 3.65
C ALA A 69 0.90 -12.88 3.05
N LEU A 70 0.91 -13.03 1.71
CA LEU A 70 0.38 -14.20 1.01
C LEU A 70 1.13 -15.47 1.42
N ASN A 71 2.46 -15.40 1.53
CA ASN A 71 3.29 -16.52 1.96
C ASN A 71 3.01 -16.93 3.41
N SER A 72 2.74 -15.96 4.29
CA SER A 72 2.36 -16.23 5.68
C SER A 72 0.85 -16.47 5.87
N GLN A 73 0.08 -16.53 4.79
CA GLN A 73 -1.38 -16.71 4.79
C GLN A 73 -2.14 -15.68 5.64
N SER A 74 -1.64 -14.45 5.68
CA SER A 74 -2.25 -13.41 6.48
C SER A 74 -3.53 -12.87 5.84
N GLU A 75 -4.56 -12.69 6.66
CA GLU A 75 -5.83 -12.11 6.20
C GLU A 75 -5.81 -10.59 6.18
N PHE A 76 -4.94 -9.96 6.97
CA PHE A 76 -4.91 -8.52 7.15
C PHE A 76 -3.48 -8.02 7.04
N ILE A 77 -3.30 -6.86 6.42
CA ILE A 77 -2.00 -6.18 6.38
C ILE A 77 -2.18 -4.69 6.60
N THR A 78 -1.09 -4.04 6.97
CA THR A 78 -1.03 -2.59 7.07
C THR A 78 0.32 -2.10 6.61
N TYR A 79 0.33 -1.08 5.77
CA TYR A 79 1.53 -0.50 5.19
C TYR A 79 1.57 1.00 5.43
N ASN A 80 2.71 1.53 5.84
CA ASN A 80 2.92 2.97 5.95
C ASN A 80 3.76 3.49 4.79
N ASN A 81 3.21 4.42 4.00
CA ASN A 81 3.85 4.96 2.80
C ASN A 81 5.09 5.82 3.06
N VAL A 82 5.29 6.32 4.29
CA VAL A 82 6.42 7.19 4.65
C VAL A 82 7.51 6.40 5.37
N SER A 83 7.14 5.61 6.38
CA SER A 83 8.11 4.82 7.15
C SER A 83 8.45 3.48 6.50
N HIS A 84 7.74 3.11 5.42
CA HIS A 84 7.90 1.83 4.72
C HIS A 84 7.66 0.61 5.62
N VAL A 85 7.02 0.80 6.77
CA VAL A 85 6.68 -0.26 7.73
C VAL A 85 5.51 -1.07 7.19
N CYS A 86 5.74 -2.36 6.99
CA CYS A 86 4.75 -3.38 6.73
C CYS A 86 4.45 -4.17 8.01
N LYS A 87 3.18 -4.15 8.41
CA LYS A 87 2.60 -4.96 9.46
C LYS A 87 1.82 -6.10 8.81
N ASN A 88 2.23 -7.32 9.14
CA ASN A 88 1.63 -8.54 8.63
C ASN A 88 1.03 -9.30 9.82
N TYR A 89 -0.29 -9.48 9.82
CA TYR A 89 -1.00 -10.04 10.97
C TYR A 89 -1.13 -11.56 10.82
N SER A 90 -0.63 -12.33 11.80
CA SER A 90 -0.78 -13.79 11.77
C SER A 90 -2.26 -14.19 11.69
N PRO A 91 -2.62 -15.20 10.88
CA PRO A 91 -4.01 -15.68 10.76
C PRO A 91 -4.57 -16.27 12.07
N LYS A 92 -3.70 -16.54 13.05
CA LYS A 92 -4.11 -17.02 14.38
C LYS A 92 -4.59 -15.90 15.30
N ASN A 93 -4.31 -14.64 14.94
CA ASN A 93 -4.63 -13.50 15.78
C ASN A 93 -6.03 -12.99 15.48
N ILE A 94 -6.78 -12.69 16.55
CA ILE A 94 -8.08 -12.05 16.43
C ILE A 94 -7.85 -10.55 16.29
N MET A 95 -8.24 -10.02 15.13
CA MET A 95 -8.11 -8.61 14.77
C MET A 95 -9.46 -7.90 14.90
N THR A 96 -9.42 -6.62 15.24
CA THR A 96 -10.56 -5.69 15.16
C THR A 96 -10.17 -4.50 14.31
N VAL A 97 -11.16 -3.91 13.66
CA VAL A 97 -11.01 -2.60 13.03
C VAL A 97 -10.93 -1.53 14.13
N VAL A 98 -9.99 -0.61 13.99
CA VAL A 98 -9.80 0.54 14.87
C VAL A 98 -9.68 1.81 14.04
N SER A 99 -10.06 2.96 14.59
CA SER A 99 -9.80 4.26 13.97
C SER A 99 -8.30 4.59 14.05
N THR A 100 -7.71 5.10 12.97
CA THR A 100 -6.34 5.62 12.95
C THR A 100 -6.32 7.06 12.43
N ASN A 101 -5.44 7.88 13.01
CA ASN A 101 -5.18 9.25 12.53
C ASN A 101 -3.95 9.32 11.61
N ASP A 102 -3.23 8.21 11.43
CA ASP A 102 -2.07 8.16 10.54
C ASP A 102 -2.54 8.08 9.09
N ARG A 103 -2.50 9.22 8.39
CA ARG A 103 -2.90 9.34 6.98
C ARG A 103 -1.98 8.59 6.02
N ASN A 104 -0.77 8.24 6.46
CA ASN A 104 0.19 7.49 5.65
C ASN A 104 0.02 5.98 5.82
N GLU A 105 -0.76 5.55 6.81
CA GLU A 105 -1.08 4.16 7.05
C GLU A 105 -2.25 3.74 6.15
N ILE A 106 -2.05 2.65 5.41
CA ILE A 106 -3.05 2.04 4.54
C ILE A 106 -3.19 0.59 4.97
N SER A 107 -4.43 0.19 5.29
CA SER A 107 -4.75 -1.16 5.71
C SER A 107 -5.51 -1.90 4.62
N PHE A 108 -5.31 -3.21 4.56
CA PHE A 108 -5.91 -4.06 3.54
C PHE A 108 -6.36 -5.40 4.14
N TYR A 109 -7.37 -6.01 3.55
CA TYR A 109 -7.86 -7.35 3.88
C TYR A 109 -7.88 -8.26 2.66
N ARG A 110 -7.64 -9.54 2.87
CA ARG A 110 -7.53 -10.51 1.78
C ARG A 110 -8.82 -10.60 0.97
N SER A 111 -8.70 -10.55 -0.34
CA SER A 111 -9.80 -10.84 -1.28
C SER A 111 -10.16 -12.32 -1.18
N LYS A 112 -11.47 -12.63 -1.18
CA LYS A 112 -11.97 -14.01 -1.09
C LYS A 112 -11.77 -14.80 -2.38
#